data_AF-A0A1M6GR40-F1
#
_entry.id   AF-A0A1M6GR40-F1
#
_cell.length_a   1.000
_cell.length_b   1.000
_cell.length_c   1.000
_cell.angle_alpha   90.00
_cell.angle_beta   90.00
_cell.angle_gamma   90.00
#
_symmetry.space_group_name_H-M   'P 1'
#
loop_
_entity.id
_entity.type
_entity.pdbx_description
1 polymer ?
#
loop_
_entity_poly.entity_id
_entity_poly.type
_entity_poly.pdbx_seq_one_letter_code
_entity_poly.pdbx_strand_id
1 'polypeptide(L)' 'MKYVDLNESVYVMCSNYPEIKSILRELGFDHITNAVMLNTVGKRMTIPKSALMKGIELNIIIERLEKEGYEVKGDIK' A
#
# COMPACT_ATOMS: atom_id res chain seq x y z
N MET A 1 18.10 1.75 3.20
CA MET A 1 16.79 1.51 3.84
C MET A 1 15.71 1.86 2.84
N LYS A 2 14.70 0.99 2.67
CA LYS A 2 13.51 1.30 1.89
C LYS A 2 12.48 1.90 2.84
N TYR A 3 11.83 2.99 2.47
CA TYR A 3 10.77 3.59 3.27
C TYR A 3 9.49 3.76 2.44
N VAL A 4 8.36 3.71 3.12
CA VAL A 4 7.02 3.88 2.54
C VAL A 4 6.29 4.94 3.36
N ASP A 5 5.85 6.02 2.72
CA ASP A 5 5.02 7.04 3.39
C ASP A 5 3.55 6.77 3.11
N LEU A 6 2.76 6.43 4.12
CA LEU A 6 1.33 6.12 4.04
C LEU A 6 0.48 7.26 3.44
N ASN A 7 1.01 8.48 3.40
CA ASN A 7 0.36 9.62 2.74
C ASN A 7 0.58 9.64 1.23
N GLU A 8 1.58 8.93 0.71
CA GLU A 8 1.77 8.76 -0.72
C GLU A 8 0.65 7.92 -1.33
N SER A 9 0.37 8.19 -2.61
CA SER A 9 -0.56 7.37 -3.35
C SER A 9 -0.02 5.95 -3.53
N VAL A 10 -0.91 4.96 -3.54
CA VAL A 10 -0.53 3.56 -3.77
C VAL A 10 0.16 3.40 -5.12
N TYR A 11 -0.19 4.24 -6.11
CA TYR A 11 0.52 4.30 -7.40
C TYR A 11 2.01 4.60 -7.23
N VAL A 12 2.37 5.63 -6.45
CA VAL A 12 3.78 6.04 -6.25
C VAL A 12 4.55 4.93 -5.53
N MET A 13 3.99 4.40 -4.44
CA MET A 13 4.59 3.29 -3.69
C MET A 13 4.86 2.09 -4.60
N CYS A 14 3.85 1.66 -5.36
CA CYS A 14 3.94 0.51 -6.26
C CYS A 14 4.83 0.77 -7.49
N SER A 15 5.11 2.03 -7.82
CA SER A 15 6.02 2.42 -8.90
C SER A 15 7.48 2.45 -8.41
N ASN A 16 7.70 2.94 -7.19
CA ASN A 16 9.01 2.96 -6.55
C ASN A 16 9.45 1.55 -6.11
N TYR A 17 8.50 0.76 -5.62
CA TYR A 17 8.71 -0.59 -5.10
C TYR A 17 7.64 -1.54 -5.67
N PRO A 18 7.85 -2.10 -6.86
CA PRO A 18 6.91 -3.03 -7.50
C PRO A 18 6.52 -4.22 -6.63
N GLU A 19 7.39 -4.66 -5.74
CA GLU A 19 7.17 -5.76 -4.78
C GLU A 19 6.04 -5.46 -3.78
N ILE A 20 5.74 -4.18 -3.49
CA ILE A 20 4.59 -3.78 -2.68
C ILE A 20 3.28 -4.27 -3.30
N LYS A 21 3.18 -4.39 -4.63
CA LYS A 21 1.99 -4.94 -5.29
C LYS A 21 1.71 -6.38 -4.85
N SER A 22 2.76 -7.19 -4.67
CA SER A 22 2.61 -8.58 -4.20
C SER A 22 2.15 -8.61 -2.74
N ILE A 23 2.79 -7.79 -1.89
CA ILE A 23 2.45 -7.67 -0.48
C ILE A 23 0.98 -7.27 -0.30
N LEU A 24 0.54 -6.23 -1.02
CA LEU A 24 -0.86 -5.78 -0.97
C LEU A 24 -1.82 -6.83 -1.52
N ARG A 25 -1.45 -7.53 -2.60
CA ARG A 25 -2.28 -8.62 -3.12
C ARG A 25 -2.48 -9.73 -2.08
N GLU A 26 -1.43 -10.12 -1.36
CA GLU A 26 -1.51 -11.12 -0.28
C GLU A 26 -2.40 -10.66 0.87
N LEU A 27 -2.46 -9.36 1.12
CA LEU A 27 -3.33 -8.74 2.13
C LEU A 27 -4.79 -8.57 1.65
N GLY A 28 -5.15 -8.99 0.44
CA GLY A 28 -6.53 -8.92 -0.09
C GLY A 28 -6.83 -7.74 -1.00
N PHE A 29 -5.79 -7.03 -1.47
CA PHE A 29 -5.90 -5.99 -2.50
C PHE A 29 -5.81 -6.60 -3.91
N ASP A 30 -6.67 -7.55 -4.25
CA ASP A 30 -6.57 -8.37 -5.48
C ASP A 30 -6.49 -7.57 -6.79
N HIS A 31 -7.14 -6.41 -6.84
CA HIS A 31 -7.17 -5.56 -8.03
C HIS A 31 -5.96 -4.63 -8.15
N ILE A 32 -5.03 -4.62 -7.18
CA ILE A 32 -3.88 -3.70 -7.20
C ILE A 32 -2.89 -4.02 -8.33
N THR A 33 -2.90 -5.26 -8.83
CA THR A 33 -2.10 -5.68 -9.99
C THR A 33 -2.71 -5.24 -11.32
N ASN A 34 -3.96 -4.74 -11.32
CA ASN A 34 -4.59 -4.20 -12.52
C ASN A 34 -4.02 -2.81 -12.84
N ALA A 35 -3.26 -2.72 -13.93
CA ALA A 35 -2.62 -1.48 -14.35
C ALA A 35 -3.61 -0.34 -14.60
N VAL A 36 -4.83 -0.62 -15.09
CA VAL A 36 -5.86 0.41 -15.33
C VAL A 36 -6.36 0.98 -13.99
N MET A 37 -6.60 0.12 -13.01
CA MET A 37 -7.02 0.51 -11.65
C MET A 37 -5.94 1.35 -10.96
N LEU A 38 -4.68 0.89 -11.01
CA LEU A 38 -3.55 1.59 -10.39
C LEU A 38 -3.30 2.96 -11.02
N ASN A 39 -3.39 3.07 -12.36
CA ASN A 39 -3.17 4.33 -13.09
C ASN A 39 -4.31 5.35 -12.98
N THR A 40 -5.46 4.97 -12.42
CA THR A 40 -6.65 5.83 -12.28
C THR A 40 -6.98 6.10 -10.82
N VAL A 41 -7.49 5.08 -10.12
CA VAL A 41 -7.88 5.14 -8.70
C VAL A 41 -6.65 5.15 -7.81
N GLY A 42 -5.65 4.32 -8.13
CA GLY A 42 -4.42 4.19 -7.35
C GLY A 42 -3.59 5.47 -7.23
N LYS A 43 -3.75 6.44 -8.16
CA LYS A 43 -3.11 7.76 -8.08
C LYS A 43 -3.71 8.70 -7.03
N ARG A 44 -4.99 8.50 -6.68
CA ARG A 44 -5.71 9.34 -5.71
C ARG A 44 -5.94 8.64 -4.36
N MET A 45 -5.68 7.34 -4.31
CA MET A 45 -5.92 6.52 -3.14
C MET A 45 -4.62 6.25 -2.38
N THR A 46 -4.71 6.21 -1.05
CA THR A 46 -3.60 5.91 -0.13
C THR A 46 -3.84 4.57 0.56
N ILE A 47 -2.81 4.02 1.20
CA ILE A 47 -2.94 2.76 1.95
C ILE A 47 -4.01 2.84 3.07
N PRO A 48 -4.04 3.88 3.94
CA PRO A 48 -5.06 3.98 4.99
C PRO A 48 -6.49 3.98 4.45
N LYS A 49 -6.74 4.71 3.34
CA LYS A 49 -8.07 4.74 2.71
C LYS A 49 -8.44 3.39 2.12
N SER A 50 -7.48 2.73 1.47
CA SER A 50 -7.72 1.41 0.88
C SER A 50 -8.00 0.35 1.96
N ALA A 51 -7.27 0.42 3.08
CA ALA A 51 -7.45 -0.45 4.24
C ALA A 51 -8.85 -0.32 4.84
N LEU A 52 -9.30 0.92 5.07
CA LEU A 52 -10.65 1.23 5.54
C LEU A 52 -11.74 0.66 4.60
N MET A 53 -11.58 0.87 3.28
CA MET A 53 -12.55 0.38 2.30
C MET A 53 -12.62 -1.16 2.23
N LYS A 54 -11.52 -1.84 2.52
CA LYS A 54 -11.42 -3.31 2.52
C LYS A 54 -11.77 -3.93 3.87
N GLY A 55 -11.92 -3.13 4.93
CA GLY A 55 -12.08 -3.62 6.30
C GLY A 55 -10.82 -4.32 6.82
N ILE A 56 -9.63 -3.90 6.35
CA ILE A 56 -8.34 -4.41 6.80
C ILE A 56 -7.77 -3.41 7.79
N GLU A 57 -7.36 -3.90 8.97
CA GLU A 57 -6.65 -3.08 9.96
C GLU A 57 -5.34 -2.53 9.39
N LEU A 58 -5.14 -1.22 9.48
CA LEU A 58 -3.95 -0.56 8.95
C LEU A 58 -2.66 -1.15 9.55
N ASN A 59 -2.68 -1.49 10.84
CA ASN A 59 -1.55 -2.11 11.53
C ASN A 59 -1.10 -3.43 10.90
N ILE A 60 -2.03 -4.25 10.37
CA ILE A 60 -1.65 -5.50 9.69
C ILE A 60 -0.82 -5.20 8.44
N ILE A 61 -1.16 -4.13 7.72
CA ILE A 61 -0.44 -3.70 6.52
C ILE A 61 0.93 -3.16 6.91
N ILE A 62 1.01 -2.35 7.97
CA ILE A 62 2.27 -1.80 8.49
C ILE A 62 3.20 -2.94 8.90
N GLU A 63 2.75 -3.85 9.77
CA GLU A 63 3.55 -5.00 10.22
C GLU A 63 4.04 -5.86 9.06
N ARG A 64 3.19 -6.07 8.04
CA ARG A 64 3.54 -6.85 6.86
C ARG A 64 4.61 -6.16 6.00
N LEU A 65 4.58 -4.83 5.90
CA LEU A 65 5.61 -4.03 5.22
C LEU A 65 6.92 -4.02 6.02
N GLU A 66 6.86 -3.84 7.34
CA GLU A 66 8.03 -3.86 8.21
C GLU A 66 8.73 -5.21 8.20
N LYS A 67 7.98 -6.33 8.17
CA LYS A 67 8.52 -7.69 8.01
C LYS A 67 9.31 -7.90 6.70
N GLU A 68 9.04 -7.10 5.67
CA GLU A 68 9.79 -7.13 4.40
C GLU A 68 10.95 -6.13 4.36
N GLY A 69 11.22 -5.46 5.49
CA GLY A 69 12.32 -4.51 5.64
C GLY A 69 12.00 -3.09 5.17
N TYR A 70 10.72 -2.71 5.11
CA TYR A 70 10.32 -1.32 4.89
C TYR A 70 10.20 -0.56 6.20
N GLU A 71 10.70 0.66 6.22
CA GLU A 71 10.40 1.63 7.27
C GLU A 71 9.12 2.40 6.89
N VAL A 72 8.05 2.24 7.66
CA VAL A 72 6.77 2.90 7.38
C VAL A 72 6.71 4.27 8.06
N LYS A 73 6.31 5.30 7.31
CA LYS A 73 6.15 6.69 7.76
C LYS A 73 4.74 7.19 7.44
N GLY A 74 4.32 8.28 8.08
CA GLY A 74 3.02 8.93 7.84
C GLY A 74 2.12 8.94 9.08
N ASP A 75 0.86 9.35 8.92
CA ASP A 75 -0.11 9.38 10.02
C ASP A 75 -0.50 7.94 10.43
N ILE A 76 0.24 7.42 11.41
CA ILE A 76 -0.08 6.22 12.18
C ILE A 76 -0.90 6.71 13.38
N LYS A 77 -2.19 7.02 13.16
CA LYS A 77 -3.11 7.41 14.23
C LYS A 77 -4.10 6.31 14.52
#